data_AF-F9QC58-F1
#
_entry.id   AF-F9QC58-F1
#
_cell.length_a   1.000
_cell.length_b   1.000
_cell.length_c   1.000
_cell.angle_alpha   90.00
_cell.angle_beta   90.00
_cell.angle_gamma   90.00
#
_symmetry.space_group_name_H-M   'P 1'
#
loop_
_entity.id
_entity.type
_entity.pdbx_description
1 polymer ?
#
loop_
_entity_poly.entity_id
_entity_poly.type
_entity_poly.pdbx_seq_one_letter_code
_entity_poly.pdbx_strand_id
1 'polypeptide(L)' 'MKTVIHSEALEFQTIYVSGGKRGLSVELAPQDLATVLNAEFIDIVD' A
#
# COMPACT_ATOMS: atom_id res chain seq x y z
N MET A 1 14.79 -2.28 -2.19
CA MET A 1 14.68 -0.81 -1.99
C MET A 1 13.83 -0.60 -0.74
N LYS A 2 13.98 0.51 -0.01
CA LYS A 2 13.08 0.79 1.13
C LYS A 2 11.73 1.27 0.59
N THR A 3 10.64 0.69 1.10
CA THR A 3 9.27 1.10 0.78
C THR A 3 8.60 1.60 2.06
N VAL A 4 7.86 2.70 1.95
CA VAL A 4 7.05 3.27 3.04
C VAL A 4 5.63 3.42 2.52
N ILE A 5 4.66 3.02 3.32
CA ILE A 5 3.23 3.18 3.05
C ILE A 5 2.69 4.17 4.09
N HIS A 6 1.77 5.05 3.68
CA HIS A 6 1.16 5.98 4.61
C HIS A 6 0.33 5.24 5.68
N SER A 7 0.44 5.65 6.95
CA SER A 7 -0.17 4.96 8.10
C SER A 7 -1.69 4.86 8.03
N GLU A 8 -2.39 5.86 7.47
CA GLU A 8 -3.85 5.83 7.32
C GLU A 8 -4.35 4.70 6.41
N ALA A 9 -3.47 4.08 5.60
CA ALA A 9 -3.84 2.90 4.84
C ALA A 9 -4.40 1.78 5.72
N LEU A 10 -3.98 1.70 7.00
CA LEU A 10 -4.46 0.72 7.98
C LEU A 10 -5.93 0.91 8.40
N GLU A 11 -6.54 2.07 8.10
CA GLU A 11 -7.95 2.34 8.40
C GLU A 11 -8.91 1.66 7.40
N PHE A 12 -8.38 1.13 6.30
CA PHE A 12 -9.14 0.46 5.25
C PHE A 12 -8.92 -1.05 5.28
N GLN A 13 -9.99 -1.82 5.03
CA GLN A 13 -9.87 -3.27 4.87
C GLN A 13 -9.05 -3.64 3.63
N THR A 14 -9.22 -2.88 2.54
CA THR A 14 -8.48 -3.01 1.29
C THR A 14 -8.13 -1.63 0.73
N ILE A 15 -7.01 -1.56 0.00
CA ILE A 15 -6.56 -0.37 -0.74
C ILE A 15 -6.35 -0.72 -2.21
N TYR A 16 -6.42 0.29 -3.08
CA TYR A 16 -6.12 0.15 -4.50
C TYR A 16 -4.73 0.71 -4.83
N VAL A 17 -3.90 -0.07 -5.53
CA VAL A 17 -2.61 0.37 -6.07
C VAL A 17 -2.50 0.08 -7.56
N SER A 18 -1.58 0.76 -8.26
CA SER A 18 -1.32 0.53 -9.68
C SER A 18 -0.95 -0.94 -9.95
N GLY A 19 -1.61 -1.56 -10.93
CA GLY A 19 -1.30 -2.94 -11.35
C GLY A 19 -0.12 -3.06 -12.33
N GLY A 20 0.64 -1.99 -12.56
CA GLY A 20 1.81 -2.01 -13.45
C GLY A 20 1.49 -1.95 -14.96
N LYS A 21 0.21 -1.83 -15.33
CA LYS A 21 -0.26 -1.62 -16.71
C LYS A 21 -1.40 -0.60 -16.73
N ARG A 22 -1.45 0.23 -17.78
CA ARG A 22 -2.53 1.22 -17.96
C ARG A 22 -3.89 0.52 -17.94
N GLY A 23 -4.80 1.05 -17.13
CA GLY A 23 -6.15 0.51 -16.94
C GLY A 23 -6.25 -0.65 -15.95
N LEU A 24 -5.19 -0.98 -15.20
CA LEU A 24 -5.20 -2.03 -14.18
C LEU A 24 -4.96 -1.46 -12.77
N SER A 25 -5.77 -1.92 -11.82
CA SER A 25 -5.60 -1.68 -10.39
C SER A 25 -5.64 -3.01 -9.64
N VAL A 26 -4.88 -3.11 -8.56
CA VAL A 26 -4.91 -4.25 -7.63
C VAL A 26 -5.57 -3.78 -6.34
N GLU A 27 -6.60 -4.51 -5.91
CA GLU A 27 -7.22 -4.36 -4.59
C GLU A 27 -6.66 -5.43 -3.67
N LEU A 28 -6.14 -5.02 -2.51
CA LEU A 28 -5.59 -5.95 -1.50
C LEU A 28 -5.56 -5.32 -0.11
N ALA A 29 -5.41 -6.13 0.92
CA ALA A 29 -5.19 -5.63 2.27
C ALA A 29 -3.84 -4.89 2.35
N PRO A 30 -3.77 -3.74 3.06
CA PRO A 30 -2.54 -2.98 3.17
C PRO A 30 -1.42 -3.78 3.86
N GLN A 31 -1.75 -4.66 4.81
CA GLN A 31 -0.79 -5.52 5.49
C GLN A 31 -0.19 -6.58 4.56
N ASP A 32 -0.96 -7.10 3.59
CA ASP A 32 -0.46 -8.05 2.60
C ASP A 32 0.58 -7.37 1.69
N LEU A 33 0.26 -6.15 1.21
CA LEU A 33 1.19 -5.35 0.42
C LEU A 33 2.48 -5.06 1.19
N ALA A 34 2.35 -4.63 2.45
CA ALA A 34 3.50 -4.32 3.30
C ALA A 34 4.39 -5.55 3.54
N THR A 35 3.78 -6.73 3.75
CA THR A 35 4.50 -7.98 3.94
C THR A 35 5.32 -8.36 2.71
N VAL A 36 4.72 -8.29 1.50
CA VAL A 36 5.42 -8.62 0.25
C VAL A 36 6.59 -7.66 -0.01
N LEU A 37 6.44 -6.39 0.35
CA LEU A 37 7.43 -5.35 0.08
C LEU A 37 8.42 -5.11 1.22
N ASN A 38 8.25 -5.77 2.36
CA ASN A 38 8.93 -5.44 3.63
C ASN A 38 8.85 -3.93 3.92
N ALA A 39 7.64 -3.38 3.85
CA ALA A 39 7.37 -1.95 4.00
C ALA A 39 7.01 -1.56 5.44
N GLU A 40 7.28 -0.30 5.79
CA GLU A 40 6.89 0.31 7.06
C GLU A 40 5.69 1.24 6.86
N PHE A 41 4.78 1.30 7.85
CA PHE A 41 3.70 2.28 7.90
C PHE A 41 4.16 3.51 8.68
N ILE A 42 4.15 4.68 8.02
CA ILE A 42 4.61 5.95 8.59
C ILE A 42 3.64 7.06 8.16
N ASP A 43 3.43 8.04 9.04
CA ASP A 43 2.76 9.28 8.66
C ASP A 43 3.68 10.12 7.75
N ILE A 44 3.22 10.41 6.53
CA ILE A 44 4.06 10.99 5.45
C ILE A 44 3.33 12.05 4.61
N VAL A 45 2.13 12.47 5.02
CA VAL A 45 1.33 13.50 4.35
C VAL A 45 0.83 14.51 5.39
N ASP A 46 0.65 15.77 5.00
CA ASP A 46 0.15 16.85 5.86
C ASP A 46 -1.39 16.94 5.85
#